data_AF-A0A966FVW2-F1
#
_entry.id   AF-A0A966FVW2-F1
#
_cell.length_a   1.000
_cell.length_b   1.000
_cell.length_c   1.000
_cell.angle_alpha   90.00
_cell.angle_beta   90.00
_cell.angle_gamma   90.00
#
_symmetry.space_group_name_H-M   'P 1'
#
loop_
_entity.id
_entity.type
_entity.pdbx_description
1 polymer ?
#
loop_
_entity_poly.entity_id
_entity_poly.type
_entity_poly.pdbx_seq_one_letter_code
_entity_poly.pdbx_strand_id
1 'polypeptide(L)'
;EQHPELIREIVRRGHQIGNHTWSHPQASFWCHGPIRTYREIARCQSAIKAITGAAPTVFRAPVGHSNLFVHPVLEKFGLRLAGWSSRG
;
A
#
# COMPACT_ATOMS: atom_id res chain seq x y z
N GLU A 1 -9.53 -0.54 11.00
CA GLU A 1 -10.00 0.10 9.75
C GLU A 1 -11.19 0.97 10.09
N GLN A 2 -11.30 2.14 9.48
CA GLN A 2 -12.35 3.11 9.84
C GLN A 2 -13.56 3.07 8.89
N HIS A 3 -13.37 2.65 7.63
CA HIS A 3 -14.38 2.71 6.58
C HIS A 3 -14.39 1.49 5.64
N PRO A 4 -14.61 0.26 6.15
CA PRO A 4 -14.62 -0.94 5.31
C PRO A 4 -15.75 -0.95 4.27
N GLU A 5 -16.85 -0.24 4.51
CA GLU A 5 -17.98 -0.04 3.59
C GLU A 5 -17.58 0.72 2.32
N LEU A 6 -16.77 1.78 2.44
CA LEU A 6 -16.28 2.54 1.29
C LEU A 6 -15.36 1.67 0.42
N ILE A 7 -14.52 0.85 1.03
CA ILE A 7 -13.62 -0.05 0.30
C ILE A 7 -14.45 -1.07 -0.51
N ARG A 8 -15.51 -1.64 0.09
CA ARG A 8 -16.42 -2.54 -0.63
C ARG A 8 -17.15 -1.83 -1.77
N GLU A 9 -17.59 -0.60 -1.56
CA GLU A 9 -18.28 0.18 -2.59
C GLU A 9 -17.36 0.52 -3.77
N ILE A 10 -16.10 0.88 -3.52
CA ILE A 10 -15.10 1.14 -4.57
C ILE A 10 -14.90 -0.12 -5.42
N VAL A 11 -14.76 -1.29 -4.78
CA VAL A 11 -14.63 -2.58 -5.50
C VAL A 11 -15.92 -2.92 -6.25
N ARG A 12 -17.10 -2.72 -5.64
CA ARG A 12 -18.40 -2.97 -6.29
C ARG A 12 -18.59 -2.14 -7.57
N ARG A 13 -18.02 -0.93 -7.60
CA ARG A 13 -18.01 -0.05 -8.79
C ARG A 13 -16.98 -0.47 -9.86
N GLY A 14 -16.22 -1.54 -9.64
CA GLY A 14 -15.24 -2.06 -10.59
C GLY A 14 -13.87 -1.37 -10.51
N HIS A 15 -13.60 -0.59 -9.46
CA HIS A 15 -12.30 0.04 -9.28
C HIS A 15 -11.31 -0.89 -8.56
N GLN A 16 -10.02 -0.68 -8.84
CA GLN A 16 -8.92 -1.37 -8.16
C GLN A 16 -8.52 -0.64 -6.86
N ILE A 17 -8.20 -1.41 -5.82
CA ILE A 17 -7.60 -0.90 -4.58
C ILE A 17 -6.08 -1.11 -4.61
N GLY A 18 -5.32 -0.06 -4.28
CA GLY A 18 -3.87 -0.09 -4.11
C GLY A 18 -3.44 -0.02 -2.64
N ASN A 19 -2.24 -0.49 -2.35
CA ASN A 19 -1.62 -0.39 -1.03
C ASN A 19 -0.88 0.95 -0.91
N HIS A 20 -1.13 1.67 0.18
CA HIS A 20 -0.48 2.96 0.45
C HIS A 20 0.13 3.02 1.86
N THR A 21 0.69 1.89 2.32
CA THR A 21 1.09 1.63 3.72
C THR A 21 -0.10 1.59 4.68
N TRP A 22 0.15 1.17 5.92
CA TRP A 22 -0.90 1.06 6.92
C TRP A 22 -1.15 2.38 7.65
N SER A 23 -0.08 3.09 8.03
CA SER A 23 -0.15 4.28 8.88
C SER A 23 0.15 5.58 8.14
N HIS A 24 0.52 5.53 6.86
CA HIS A 24 0.98 6.69 6.08
C HIS A 24 2.12 7.47 6.79
N PRO A 25 3.29 6.84 7.02
CA PRO A 25 4.41 7.42 7.78
C PRO A 25 5.20 8.48 6.99
N GLN A 26 4.54 9.56 6.59
CA GLN A 26 5.09 10.58 5.69
C GLN A 26 6.43 11.17 6.14
N ALA A 27 6.63 11.40 7.44
CA ALA A 27 7.85 12.03 7.97
C ALA A 27 9.04 11.07 8.08
N SER A 28 8.83 9.76 7.99
CA SER A 28 9.87 8.77 8.31
C SER A 28 9.98 7.59 7.36
N PHE A 29 9.08 7.42 6.38
CA PHE A 29 9.09 6.24 5.49
C PHE A 29 10.46 5.98 4.85
N TRP A 30 11.15 7.04 4.46
CA TRP A 30 12.48 7.01 3.84
C TRP A 30 13.56 6.35 4.73
N CYS A 31 13.44 6.42 6.06
CA CYS A 31 14.39 5.85 7.01
C CYS A 31 13.89 4.57 7.70
N HIS A 32 12.76 3.99 7.28
CA HIS A 32 12.29 2.73 7.86
C HIS A 32 13.26 1.60 7.58
N GLY A 33 13.63 0.83 8.61
CA GLY A 33 14.32 -0.44 8.44
C GLY A 33 13.41 -1.54 7.86
N PRO A 34 13.97 -2.71 7.52
CA PRO A 34 13.27 -3.75 6.75
C PRO A 34 12.00 -4.27 7.44
N ILE A 35 12.06 -4.47 8.76
CA ILE A 35 10.92 -4.97 9.54
C ILE A 35 9.78 -3.97 9.55
N ARG A 36 10.08 -2.67 9.67
CA ARG A 36 9.05 -1.62 9.73
C ARG A 36 8.39 -1.45 8.37
N THR A 37 9.18 -1.40 7.29
CA THR A 37 8.67 -1.36 5.91
C THR A 37 7.79 -2.56 5.59
N TYR A 38 8.22 -3.77 5.98
CA TYR A 38 7.41 -4.97 5.83
C TYR A 38 6.09 -4.88 6.58
N ARG A 39 6.09 -4.47 7.85
CA ARG A 39 4.87 -4.39 8.68
C ARG A 39 3.86 -3.40 8.11
N GLU A 40 4.30 -2.24 7.62
CA GLU A 40 3.44 -1.24 6.98
C GLU A 40 2.71 -1.82 5.76
N ILE A 41 3.44 -2.49 4.88
CA ILE A 41 2.88 -3.04 3.63
C ILE A 41 2.03 -4.28 3.92
N ALA A 42 2.54 -5.23 4.71
CA ALA A 42 1.89 -6.50 5.02
C ALA A 42 0.57 -6.30 5.78
N ARG A 43 0.54 -5.37 6.75
CA ARG A 43 -0.68 -5.10 7.51
C ARG A 43 -1.77 -4.54 6.59
N CYS A 44 -1.43 -3.60 5.71
CA CYS A 44 -2.35 -3.05 4.72
C CYS A 44 -2.83 -4.13 3.72
N GLN A 45 -1.94 -5.01 3.22
CA GLN A 45 -2.32 -6.14 2.37
C GLN A 45 -3.39 -7.03 3.02
N SER A 46 -3.15 -7.46 4.25
CA SER A 46 -4.06 -8.37 4.97
C SER A 46 -5.41 -7.72 5.26
N ALA A 47 -5.42 -6.44 5.60
CA ALA A 47 -6.63 -5.67 5.88
C ALA A 47 -7.53 -5.58 4.64
N ILE A 48 -6.96 -5.12 3.52
CA ILE A 48 -7.72 -5.00 2.26
C ILE A 48 -8.20 -6.38 1.76
N LYS A 49 -7.37 -7.43 1.89
CA LYS A 49 -7.77 -8.80 1.56
C LYS A 49 -8.94 -9.28 2.41
N ALA A 50 -8.95 -8.97 3.71
CA ALA A 50 -10.03 -9.35 4.61
C ALA A 50 -11.37 -8.66 4.24
N ILE A 51 -11.33 -7.41 3.75
CA ILE A 51 -12.54 -6.69 3.35
C ILE A 51 -13.05 -7.14 1.98
N THR A 52 -12.14 -7.30 1.01
CA THR A 52 -12.48 -7.40 -0.42
C THR A 52 -12.35 -8.82 -0.99
N GLY A 53 -11.74 -9.75 -0.24
CA GLY A 53 -11.38 -11.08 -0.71
C GLY A 53 -10.09 -11.13 -1.55
N ALA A 54 -9.58 -9.98 -2.01
CA ALA A 54 -8.39 -9.89 -2.86
C ALA A 54 -7.34 -8.97 -2.23
N ALA A 55 -6.08 -9.38 -2.31
CA ALA A 55 -4.97 -8.53 -1.89
C ALA A 55 -4.63 -7.52 -3.00
N PRO A 56 -4.23 -6.28 -2.66
CA PRO A 56 -3.74 -5.32 -3.65
C PRO A 56 -2.56 -5.88 -4.45
N THR A 57 -2.46 -5.44 -5.71
CA THR A 57 -1.35 -5.78 -6.65
C THR A 57 -0.51 -4.56 -7.02
N VAL A 58 -0.90 -3.37 -6.56
CA VAL A 58 -0.21 -2.10 -6.80
C VAL A 58 0.07 -1.43 -5.47
N PHE A 59 1.25 -0.82 -5.36
CA PHE A 59 1.70 -0.06 -4.20
C PHE A 59 2.12 1.34 -4.60
N ARG A 60 1.78 2.34 -3.79
CA ARG A 60 2.35 3.70 -3.89
C ARG A 60 2.98 4.06 -2.56
N ALA A 61 4.19 4.60 -2.59
CA ALA A 61 4.86 5.04 -1.37
C ALA A 61 4.24 6.34 -0.83
N PRO A 62 4.10 6.50 0.51
CA PRO A 62 3.70 7.75 1.15
C PRO A 62 4.57 8.89 0.63
N VAL A 63 3.92 9.97 0.19
CA VAL A 63 4.55 11.18 -0.38
C VAL A 63 5.57 10.92 -1.52
N GLY A 64 5.59 9.73 -2.12
CA GLY A 64 6.56 9.35 -3.16
C GLY A 64 7.95 9.00 -2.65
N HIS A 65 8.13 8.79 -1.34
CA HIS A 65 9.43 8.45 -0.77
C HIS A 65 9.97 7.10 -1.26
N SER A 66 11.27 7.06 -1.51
CA SER A 66 12.02 5.81 -1.69
C SER A 66 12.58 5.31 -0.36
N ASN A 67 12.78 4.00 -0.25
CA ASN A 67 13.45 3.34 0.87
C ASN A 67 14.17 2.10 0.32
N LEU A 68 15.38 1.81 0.79
CA LEU A 68 16.17 0.63 0.41
C LEU A 68 15.41 -0.69 0.54
N PHE A 69 14.49 -0.81 1.50
CA PHE A 69 13.78 -2.05 1.79
C PHE A 69 12.41 -2.15 1.11
N VAL A 70 11.98 -1.16 0.34
CA VAL A 70 10.65 -1.20 -0.29
C VAL A 70 10.61 -2.28 -1.37
N HIS A 71 11.58 -2.32 -2.27
CA HIS A 71 11.57 -3.22 -3.43
C HIS A 71 11.52 -4.71 -3.05
N PRO A 72 12.35 -5.22 -2.11
CA PRO A 72 12.26 -6.62 -1.68
C PRO A 72 10.89 -6.98 -1.08
N VAL A 73 10.26 -6.04 -0.37
CA VAL A 73 8.91 -6.24 0.19
C VAL A 73 7.85 -6.26 -0.90
N LEU A 74 7.96 -5.40 -1.91
CA LEU A 74 7.04 -5.39 -3.05
C LEU A 74 7.13 -6.69 -3.85
N GLU A 75 8.34 -7.14 -4.16
CA GLU A 75 8.58 -8.42 -4.84
C GLU A 75 7.95 -9.59 -4.08
N LYS A 76 8.15 -9.64 -2.76
CA LYS A 76 7.57 -10.68 -1.90
C LYS A 76 6.04 -10.77 -1.99
N PHE A 77 5.36 -9.63 -2.19
CA PHE A 77 3.90 -9.58 -2.29
C PHE A 77 3.40 -9.51 -3.75
N GLY A 78 4.29 -9.54 -4.75
CA GLY A 78 3.92 -9.36 -6.15
C GLY A 78 3.34 -7.97 -6.46
N LEU A 79 3.75 -6.94 -5.71
CA LEU A 79 3.26 -5.57 -5.83
C LEU A 79 4.06 -4.78 -6.87
N ARG A 80 3.36 -4.01 -7.72
CA ARG A 80 3.97 -3.05 -8.64
C ARG A 80 4.02 -1.66 -8.01
N LEU A 81 5.18 -1.01 -8.05
CA LEU A 81 5.33 0.37 -7.58
C LEU A 81 4.71 1.35 -8.60
N ALA A 82 3.80 2.21 -8.13
CA ALA A 82 3.14 3.25 -8.92
C ALA A 82 3.60 4.66 -8.50
N GLY A 83 4.38 5.31 -9.36
CA GLY A 83 4.72 6.74 -9.27
C GLY A 83 3.69 7.66 -9.96
N TRP A 84 4.14 8.83 -10.39
CA TRP A 84 3.39 9.77 -11.23
C TRP A 84 4.37 10.61 -12.07
N SER A 85 3.91 11.12 -13.22
CA SER A 85 4.69 12.00 -14.12
C SER A 85 4.17 13.43 -14.17
N SER A 86 2.97 13.69 -13.62
CA SER A 86 2.35 15.01 -13.54
C SER A 86 1.71 15.20 -12.17
N ARG A 87 1.82 16.43 -11.65
CA ARG A 87 1.14 16.91 -10.46
C ARG A 87 0.56 18.28 -10.84
N GLY A 88 -0.75 18.44 -10.64
CA GLY A 88 -1.48 19.66 -11.02
C GLY A 88 -0.98 20.92 -10.33
#